data_AF-A0AA42Y7L7-F1
#
_entry.id   AF-A0AA42Y7L7-F1
#
_cell.length_a   1.000
_cell.length_b   1.000
_cell.length_c   1.000
_cell.angle_alpha   90.00
_cell.angle_beta   90.00
_cell.angle_gamma   90.00
#
_symmetry.space_group_name_H-M   'P 1'
#
loop_
_entity.id
_entity.type
_entity.pdbx_description
1 polymer ?
#
loop_
_entity_poly.entity_id
_entity_poly.type
_entity_poly.pdbx_seq_one_letter_code
_entity_poly.pdbx_strand_id
1 'polypeptide(L)'
;MLRALIWIVMIVAIAVGLTLLARYSTGYVLVVSAPYRIELSLNLLLLLLAAAFIIFYLIVRMFAATARLPGQVREYRAARRRRKARATLATALHEYFAGRYARAEKAAQRALDMGEQPDLSAVLAARAAHGLCAYERRDGYLARAAAAAGGDEPMRVVTEAELLVDQRRFEEALDVLQRLPRRHTAALRLELTAQQQLRNWDQALPLVNELQRRKVFDADQATQIRRVALVENLTRKALDVVALEEAWRKVPAKERTDSRIAGAAARCFIALEGCTQAHRVIEEALESSWDSDIVALYAECDGGDALRRIERAESWVKSYPRDAVLLLTLGRLCSTQELWGKAQSYLEASIAVEPTYSAHLALAGLHEKLGNTEAAQLHQRESFTLALLQLKAVTDGRRRTPL
;
A
#
# COMPACT_ATOMS: atom_id res chain seq x y z
N MET A 1 20.85 -40.58 -39.05
CA MET A 1 21.09 -42.01 -39.33
C MET A 1 21.17 -42.31 -40.83
N LEU A 2 20.22 -41.86 -41.67
CA LEU A 2 20.22 -42.13 -43.14
C LEU A 2 21.50 -41.67 -43.88
N ARG A 3 22.07 -40.51 -43.51
CA ARG A 3 23.31 -39.97 -44.10
C ARG A 3 24.55 -40.83 -43.81
N ALA A 4 24.59 -41.53 -42.67
CA ALA A 4 25.70 -42.42 -42.33
C ALA A 4 25.59 -43.75 -43.08
N LEU A 5 24.37 -44.26 -43.27
CA LEU A 5 24.10 -45.48 -44.05
C LEU A 5 24.50 -45.31 -45.52
N ILE A 6 24.11 -44.19 -46.15
CA ILE A 6 24.47 -43.86 -47.54
C ILE A 6 25.99 -43.74 -47.69
N TRP A 7 26.67 -43.15 -46.70
CA TRP A 7 28.13 -43.05 -46.69
C TRP A 7 28.82 -44.42 -46.59
N ILE A 8 28.29 -45.35 -45.78
CA ILE A 8 28.83 -46.70 -45.64
C ILE A 8 28.63 -47.50 -46.94
N VAL A 9 27.43 -47.44 -47.54
CA VAL A 9 27.14 -48.12 -48.81
C VAL A 9 28.02 -47.58 -49.93
N MET A 10 28.25 -46.27 -49.98
CA MET A 10 29.13 -45.65 -50.97
C MET A 10 30.60 -46.07 -50.76
N ILE A 11 31.09 -46.11 -49.52
CA ILE A 11 32.44 -46.63 -49.21
C ILE A 11 32.58 -48.09 -49.64
N VAL A 12 31.59 -48.93 -49.36
CA VAL A 12 31.61 -50.36 -49.72
C VAL A 12 31.57 -50.53 -51.23
N ALA A 13 30.73 -49.78 -51.95
CA ALA A 13 30.68 -49.81 -53.41
C ALA A 13 32.00 -49.36 -54.05
N ILE A 14 32.64 -48.31 -53.50
CA ILE A 14 33.95 -47.83 -53.94
C ILE A 14 35.05 -48.86 -53.63
N ALA A 15 35.02 -49.52 -52.46
CA ALA A 15 35.97 -50.55 -52.09
C ALA A 15 35.86 -51.81 -52.97
N VAL A 16 34.63 -52.22 -53.30
CA VAL A 16 34.36 -53.33 -54.23
C VAL A 16 34.77 -52.95 -55.67
N GLY A 17 34.51 -51.71 -56.09
CA GLY A 17 34.97 -51.18 -57.38
C GLY A 17 36.50 -51.14 -57.49
N LEU A 18 37.21 -50.67 -56.46
CA LEU A 18 38.68 -50.64 -56.42
C LEU A 18 39.29 -52.03 -56.43
N THR A 19 38.70 -53.00 -55.71
CA THR A 19 39.22 -54.38 -55.66
C THR A 19 39.03 -55.13 -56.99
N LEU A 20 37.95 -54.83 -57.73
CA LEU A 20 37.74 -55.36 -59.09
C LEU A 20 38.70 -54.73 -60.11
N LEU A 21 38.97 -53.43 -60.03
CA LEU A 21 39.96 -52.74 -60.86
C LEU A 21 41.40 -53.18 -60.58
N ALA A 22 41.72 -53.46 -59.31
CA ALA A 22 43.03 -53.94 -58.86
C ALA A 22 43.40 -55.34 -59.38
N ARG A 23 42.41 -56.16 -59.78
CA ARG A 23 42.65 -57.50 -60.35
C ARG A 23 43.16 -57.48 -61.79
N TYR A 24 43.03 -56.37 -62.52
CA TYR A 24 43.42 -56.26 -63.94
C TYR A 24 44.69 -55.43 -64.18
N SER A 25 45.25 -54.75 -63.18
CA SER A 25 46.42 -53.89 -63.36
C SER A 25 47.73 -54.55 -62.92
N THR A 26 48.52 -55.07 -63.85
CA THR A 26 49.92 -55.49 -63.66
C THR A 26 50.91 -54.29 -63.66
N GLY A 27 50.45 -53.12 -63.20
CA GLY A 27 51.28 -51.91 -63.13
C GLY A 27 52.12 -51.88 -61.86
N TYR A 28 53.38 -51.43 -61.98
CA TYR A 28 54.24 -51.09 -60.86
C TYR A 28 54.69 -49.64 -60.97
N VAL A 29 54.97 -49.02 -59.83
CA VAL A 29 55.49 -47.65 -59.75
C VAL A 29 56.88 -47.74 -59.17
N LEU A 30 57.85 -47.24 -59.94
CA LEU A 30 59.25 -47.16 -59.54
C LEU A 30 59.55 -45.74 -59.05
N VAL A 31 59.88 -45.60 -57.76
CA VAL A 31 60.35 -44.34 -57.18
C VAL A 31 61.86 -44.40 -57.08
N VAL A 32 62.55 -43.54 -57.83
CA VAL A 32 64.02 -43.48 -57.88
C VAL A 32 64.50 -42.19 -57.22
N SER A 33 65.16 -42.32 -56.08
CA SER A 33 65.82 -41.22 -55.37
C SER A 33 67.16 -41.72 -54.85
N ALA A 34 68.28 -41.35 -55.49
CA ALA A 34 69.60 -41.92 -55.21
C ALA A 34 69.94 -41.85 -53.71
N PRO A 35 70.39 -42.95 -53.05
CA PRO A 35 70.71 -44.30 -53.57
C PRO A 35 69.54 -45.31 -53.57
N TYR A 36 68.32 -44.90 -53.21
CA TYR A 36 67.16 -45.78 -53.07
C TYR A 36 66.38 -45.96 -54.39
N ARG A 37 66.05 -47.22 -54.70
CA ARG A 37 65.08 -47.58 -55.73
C ARG A 37 64.00 -48.43 -55.07
N ILE A 38 62.79 -47.89 -54.99
CA ILE A 38 61.67 -48.58 -54.34
C ILE A 38 60.66 -48.95 -55.42
N GLU A 39 60.44 -50.25 -55.58
CA GLU A 39 59.43 -50.83 -56.46
C GLU A 39 58.16 -51.11 -55.66
N LEU A 40 57.06 -50.44 -56.01
CA LEU A 40 55.77 -50.63 -55.37
C LEU A 40 54.76 -51.14 -56.39
N SER A 41 53.94 -52.11 -56.00
CA SER A 41 52.78 -52.48 -56.83
C SER A 41 51.80 -51.30 -56.88
N LEU A 42 51.16 -51.07 -58.04
CA LEU A 42 50.19 -49.99 -58.21
C LEU A 42 49.07 -50.06 -57.16
N ASN A 43 48.64 -51.27 -56.83
CA ASN A 43 47.63 -51.54 -55.81
C ASN A 43 48.08 -51.13 -54.40
N LEU A 44 49.35 -51.39 -54.04
CA LEU A 44 49.92 -50.97 -52.76
C LEU A 44 50.04 -49.45 -52.68
N LEU A 45 50.43 -48.77 -53.77
CA LEU A 45 50.49 -47.31 -53.83
C LEU A 45 49.10 -46.68 -53.64
N LEU A 46 48.08 -47.21 -54.32
CA LEU A 46 46.70 -46.73 -54.18
C LEU A 46 46.17 -46.92 -52.76
N LEU A 47 46.48 -48.05 -52.12
CA LEU A 47 46.11 -48.30 -50.72
C LEU A 47 46.81 -47.34 -49.76
N LEU A 48 48.11 -47.09 -49.97
CA LEU A 48 48.87 -46.11 -49.18
C LEU A 48 48.33 -44.69 -49.36
N LEU A 49 47.96 -44.30 -50.59
CA LEU A 49 47.36 -43.00 -50.88
C LEU A 49 46.00 -42.84 -50.19
N ALA A 50 45.15 -43.88 -50.25
CA ALA A 50 43.86 -43.90 -49.57
C ALA A 50 44.02 -43.83 -48.04
N ALA A 51 44.95 -44.60 -47.48
CA ALA A 51 45.28 -44.55 -46.06
C ALA A 51 45.80 -43.16 -45.65
N ALA A 52 46.71 -42.58 -46.44
CA ALA A 52 47.23 -41.22 -46.22
C ALA A 52 46.11 -40.17 -46.28
N PHE A 53 45.18 -40.27 -47.23
CA PHE A 53 44.02 -39.38 -47.33
C PHE A 53 43.09 -39.51 -46.11
N ILE A 54 42.79 -40.73 -45.66
CA ILE A 54 41.98 -40.96 -44.46
C ILE A 54 42.67 -40.37 -43.22
N ILE A 55 43.98 -40.63 -43.06
CA ILE A 55 44.77 -40.07 -41.95
C ILE A 55 44.76 -38.54 -42.00
N PHE A 56 45.01 -37.94 -43.17
CA PHE A 56 44.98 -36.50 -43.36
C PHE A 56 43.59 -35.91 -43.03
N TYR A 57 42.52 -36.52 -43.51
CA TYR A 57 41.14 -36.10 -43.20
C TYR A 57 40.85 -36.19 -41.70
N LEU A 58 41.28 -37.27 -41.02
CA LEU A 58 41.14 -37.42 -39.58
C LEU A 58 41.92 -36.35 -38.82
N ILE A 59 43.14 -36.04 -39.24
CA ILE A 59 43.97 -34.96 -38.67
C ILE A 59 43.25 -33.61 -38.85
N VAL A 60 42.82 -33.26 -40.06
CA VAL A 60 42.09 -32.01 -40.32
C VAL A 60 40.81 -31.91 -39.49
N ARG A 61 40.05 -33.01 -39.38
CA ARG A 61 38.84 -33.07 -38.55
C ARG A 61 39.14 -32.90 -37.07
N MET A 62 40.22 -33.50 -36.56
CA MET A 62 40.64 -33.36 -35.17
C MET A 62 41.06 -31.91 -34.88
N PHE A 63 41.84 -31.28 -35.75
CA PHE A 63 42.19 -29.85 -35.64
C PHE A 63 40.95 -28.95 -35.69
N ALA A 64 40.03 -29.20 -36.62
CA ALA A 64 38.78 -28.44 -36.74
C ALA A 64 37.85 -28.61 -35.52
N ALA A 65 37.79 -29.80 -34.93
CA ALA A 65 37.02 -30.06 -33.71
C ALA A 65 37.66 -29.34 -32.51
N THR A 66 38.98 -29.43 -32.35
CA THR A 66 39.73 -28.75 -31.28
C THR A 66 39.62 -27.22 -31.39
N ALA A 67 39.62 -26.67 -32.60
CA ALA A 67 39.41 -25.24 -32.83
C ALA A 67 38.00 -24.74 -32.43
N ARG A 68 36.98 -25.61 -32.42
CA ARG A 68 35.58 -25.27 -32.06
C ARG A 68 35.23 -25.49 -30.58
N LEU A 69 35.96 -26.37 -29.88
CA LEU A 69 35.81 -26.63 -28.45
C LEU A 69 35.94 -25.39 -27.52
N PRO A 70 36.89 -24.45 -27.69
CA PRO A 70 37.01 -23.31 -26.78
C PRO A 70 35.77 -22.42 -26.77
N GLY A 71 35.06 -22.29 -27.91
CA GLY A 71 33.79 -21.56 -27.99
C GLY A 71 32.68 -22.22 -27.16
N GLN A 72 32.49 -23.54 -27.35
CA GLN A 72 31.46 -24.31 -26.63
C GLN A 72 31.73 -24.36 -25.12
N VAL A 73 32.99 -24.48 -24.70
CA VAL A 73 33.37 -24.45 -23.28
C VAL A 73 33.15 -23.05 -22.69
N ARG A 74 33.44 -21.98 -23.44
CA ARG A 74 33.18 -20.60 -23.00
C ARG A 74 31.69 -20.36 -22.79
N GLU A 75 30.85 -20.82 -23.71
CA GLU A 75 29.39 -20.75 -23.61
C GLU A 75 28.85 -21.59 -22.44
N TYR A 76 29.34 -22.82 -22.27
CA TYR A 76 28.96 -23.67 -21.14
C TYR A 76 29.34 -23.03 -19.80
N ARG A 77 30.56 -22.49 -19.69
CA ARG A 77 31.01 -21.77 -18.48
C ARG A 77 30.19 -20.51 -18.25
N ALA A 78 29.87 -19.74 -19.29
CA ALA A 78 29.01 -18.57 -19.19
C ALA A 78 27.60 -18.95 -18.73
N ALA A 79 27.01 -20.01 -19.28
CA ALA A 79 25.72 -20.54 -18.89
C ALA A 79 25.74 -21.04 -17.43
N ARG A 80 26.79 -21.73 -17.02
CA ARG A 80 26.96 -22.18 -15.63
C ARG A 80 27.07 -21.00 -14.66
N ARG A 81 27.81 -19.94 -15.02
CA ARG A 81 27.91 -18.71 -14.23
C ARG A 81 26.55 -18.03 -14.07
N ARG A 82 25.79 -17.85 -15.17
CA ARG A 82 24.42 -17.30 -15.13
C ARG A 82 23.48 -18.14 -14.25
N ARG A 83 23.51 -19.47 -14.39
CA ARG A 83 22.71 -20.37 -13.53
C ARG A 83 23.06 -20.20 -12.05
N LYS A 84 24.35 -20.07 -11.71
CA LYS A 84 24.79 -19.85 -10.33
C LYS A 84 24.34 -18.49 -9.79
N ALA A 85 24.42 -17.45 -10.61
CA ALA A 85 24.03 -16.09 -10.22
C ALA A 85 22.51 -16.01 -9.97
N ARG A 86 21.69 -16.60 -10.86
CA ARG A 86 20.24 -16.78 -10.66
C ARG A 86 19.89 -17.55 -9.39
N ALA A 87 20.57 -18.66 -9.15
CA ALA A 87 20.36 -19.44 -7.92
C ALA A 87 20.69 -18.62 -6.67
N THR A 88 21.73 -17.78 -6.74
CA THR A 88 22.13 -16.90 -5.64
C THR A 88 21.08 -15.82 -5.37
N LEU A 89 20.52 -15.20 -6.42
CA LEU A 89 19.40 -14.25 -6.29
C LEU A 89 18.15 -14.93 -5.72
N ALA A 90 17.82 -16.14 -6.17
CA ALA A 90 16.71 -16.92 -5.62
C ALA A 90 16.91 -17.24 -4.11
N THR A 91 18.14 -17.56 -3.69
CA THR A 91 18.46 -17.69 -2.27
C THR A 91 18.27 -16.39 -1.52
N ALA A 92 18.68 -15.24 -2.09
CA ALA A 92 18.47 -13.94 -1.46
C ALA A 92 16.99 -13.63 -1.23
N LEU A 93 16.14 -13.90 -2.22
CA LEU A 93 14.68 -13.75 -2.11
C LEU A 93 14.11 -14.67 -1.04
N HIS A 94 14.51 -15.95 -1.02
CA HIS A 94 14.06 -16.90 -0.01
C HIS A 94 14.41 -16.45 1.41
N GLU A 95 15.66 -16.03 1.64
CA GLU A 95 16.11 -15.55 2.95
C GLU A 95 15.42 -14.22 3.34
N TYR A 96 15.14 -13.34 2.38
CA TYR A 96 14.43 -12.08 2.62
C TYR A 96 13.01 -12.33 3.12
N PHE A 97 12.24 -13.15 2.41
CA PHE A 97 10.87 -13.48 2.80
C PHE A 97 10.80 -14.37 4.04
N ALA A 98 11.87 -15.09 4.37
CA ALA A 98 12.01 -15.80 5.65
C ALA A 98 12.40 -14.87 6.82
N GLY A 99 12.55 -13.55 6.61
CA GLY A 99 12.92 -12.57 7.63
C GLY A 99 14.41 -12.61 8.03
N ARG A 100 15.25 -13.38 7.31
CA ARG A 100 16.67 -13.55 7.61
C ARG A 100 17.50 -12.49 6.88
N TYR A 101 17.26 -11.22 7.23
CA TYR A 101 17.77 -10.07 6.48
C TYR A 101 19.29 -10.04 6.30
N ALA A 102 20.08 -10.45 7.29
CA ALA A 102 21.54 -10.52 7.17
C ALA A 102 22.02 -11.51 6.10
N ARG A 103 21.34 -12.66 5.97
CA ARG A 103 21.65 -13.66 4.92
C ARG A 103 21.15 -13.20 3.56
N ALA A 104 19.97 -12.58 3.53
CA ALA A 104 19.38 -12.01 2.33
C ALA A 104 20.28 -10.92 1.72
N GLU A 105 20.75 -9.95 2.52
CA GLU A 105 21.64 -8.89 2.07
C GLU A 105 22.93 -9.46 1.47
N LYS A 106 23.58 -10.39 2.17
CA LYS A 106 24.82 -11.02 1.71
C LYS A 106 24.63 -11.79 0.39
N ALA A 107 23.50 -12.49 0.24
CA ALA A 107 23.18 -13.22 -0.97
C ALA A 107 22.83 -12.26 -2.13
N ALA A 108 22.06 -11.20 -1.87
CA ALA A 108 21.69 -10.18 -2.84
C ALA A 108 22.92 -9.43 -3.34
N GLN A 109 23.82 -9.03 -2.44
CA GLN A 109 25.11 -8.41 -2.80
C GLN A 109 25.95 -9.34 -3.68
N ARG A 110 26.03 -10.63 -3.37
CA ARG A 110 26.75 -11.59 -4.22
C ARG A 110 26.12 -11.74 -5.61
N ALA A 111 24.78 -11.74 -5.71
CA ALA A 111 24.10 -11.79 -7.00
C ALA A 111 24.36 -10.52 -7.83
N LEU A 112 24.35 -9.37 -7.17
CA LEU A 112 24.71 -8.07 -7.74
C LEU A 112 26.15 -8.06 -8.27
N ASP A 113 27.10 -8.54 -7.48
CA ASP A 113 28.52 -8.61 -7.88
C ASP A 113 28.75 -9.63 -9.02
N MET A 114 27.86 -10.62 -9.18
CA MET A 114 27.83 -11.54 -10.34
C MET A 114 27.13 -10.95 -11.58
N GLY A 115 26.54 -9.75 -11.48
CA GLY A 115 25.84 -9.06 -12.56
C GLY A 115 24.47 -9.65 -12.90
N GLU A 116 23.87 -10.46 -12.01
CA GLU A 116 22.51 -10.97 -12.24
C GLU A 116 21.48 -9.94 -11.79
N GLN A 117 20.73 -9.38 -12.75
CA GLN A 117 19.72 -8.35 -12.53
C GLN A 117 20.19 -7.28 -11.52
N PRO A 118 21.20 -6.46 -11.89
CA PRO A 118 21.88 -5.58 -10.94
C PRO A 118 20.96 -4.61 -10.22
N ASP A 119 19.92 -4.11 -10.89
CA ASP A 119 18.87 -3.27 -10.34
C ASP A 119 18.07 -3.99 -9.25
N LEU A 120 17.51 -5.16 -9.54
CA LEU A 120 16.71 -5.96 -8.60
C LEU A 120 17.55 -6.45 -7.43
N SER A 121 18.76 -6.97 -7.71
CA SER A 121 19.68 -7.43 -6.67
C SER A 121 20.07 -6.31 -5.72
N ALA A 122 20.30 -5.09 -6.23
CA ALA A 122 20.58 -3.92 -5.40
C ALA A 122 19.36 -3.48 -4.58
N VAL A 123 18.16 -3.43 -5.17
CA VAL A 123 16.91 -3.10 -4.45
C VAL A 123 16.63 -4.12 -3.34
N LEU A 124 16.84 -5.42 -3.58
CA LEU A 124 16.68 -6.46 -2.57
C LEU A 124 17.70 -6.32 -1.44
N ALA A 125 18.96 -6.00 -1.76
CA ALA A 125 19.99 -5.71 -0.77
C ALA A 125 19.63 -4.47 0.06
N ALA A 126 19.08 -3.42 -0.56
CA ALA A 126 18.61 -2.22 0.13
C ALA A 126 17.48 -2.54 1.12
N ARG A 127 16.47 -3.31 0.71
CA ARG A 127 15.37 -3.76 1.59
C ARG A 127 15.88 -4.60 2.76
N ALA A 128 16.80 -5.53 2.50
CA ALA A 128 17.41 -6.35 3.54
C ALA A 128 18.24 -5.50 4.53
N ALA A 129 19.05 -4.57 4.03
CA ALA A 129 19.82 -3.64 4.86
C ALA A 129 18.91 -2.74 5.71
N HIS A 130 17.77 -2.30 5.17
CA HIS A 130 16.76 -1.55 5.92
C HIS A 130 16.16 -2.37 7.07
N GLY A 131 15.84 -3.66 6.85
CA GLY A 131 15.37 -4.56 7.90
C GLY A 131 16.39 -4.81 9.02
N LEU A 132 17.67 -4.48 8.79
CA LEU A 132 18.74 -4.50 9.79
C LEU A 132 19.04 -3.10 10.38
N CYS A 133 18.25 -2.09 10.03
CA CYS A 133 18.49 -0.68 10.35
C CYS A 133 19.86 -0.15 9.86
N ALA A 134 20.46 -0.78 8.85
CA ALA A 134 21.75 -0.39 8.27
C ALA A 134 21.54 0.65 7.13
N TYR A 135 21.10 1.85 7.51
CA TYR A 135 20.61 2.87 6.56
C TYR A 135 21.68 3.37 5.58
N GLU A 136 22.94 3.53 6.01
CA GLU A 136 24.04 3.90 5.10
C GLU A 136 24.25 2.86 3.99
N ARG A 137 24.21 1.57 4.35
CA ARG A 137 24.32 0.48 3.37
C ARG A 137 23.11 0.44 2.44
N ARG A 138 21.90 0.63 2.98
CA ARG A 138 20.66 0.76 2.20
C ARG A 138 20.83 1.82 1.12
N ASP A 139 21.26 3.03 1.50
CA ASP A 139 21.39 4.16 0.57
C ASP A 139 22.48 3.88 -0.47
N GLY A 140 23.58 3.25 -0.07
CA GLY A 140 24.60 2.76 -1.00
C GLY A 140 24.05 1.77 -2.03
N TYR A 141 23.18 0.84 -1.64
CA TYR A 141 22.53 -0.07 -2.59
C TYR A 141 21.51 0.64 -3.50
N LEU A 142 20.73 1.58 -2.99
CA LEU A 142 19.80 2.37 -3.82
C LEU A 142 20.55 3.21 -4.86
N ALA A 143 21.71 3.77 -4.50
CA ALA A 143 22.58 4.47 -5.45
C ALA A 143 23.14 3.52 -6.52
N ARG A 144 23.57 2.31 -6.13
CA ARG A 144 24.00 1.27 -7.09
C ARG A 144 22.86 0.85 -8.03
N ALA A 145 21.63 0.74 -7.52
CA ALA A 145 20.45 0.44 -8.34
C ALA A 145 20.17 1.55 -9.37
N ALA A 146 20.33 2.83 -8.98
CA ALA A 146 20.17 3.97 -9.88
C ALA A 146 21.22 4.00 -11.00
N ALA A 147 22.45 3.56 -10.72
CA ALA A 147 23.54 3.51 -11.68
C ALA A 147 23.52 2.27 -12.60
N ALA A 148 22.62 1.31 -12.38
CA ALA A 148 22.57 0.07 -13.15
C ALA A 148 22.03 0.30 -14.57
N ALA A 149 22.71 -0.27 -15.58
CA ALA A 149 22.26 -0.19 -16.97
C ALA A 149 20.93 -0.92 -17.17
N GLY A 150 19.91 -0.21 -17.69
CA GLY A 150 18.57 -0.74 -17.90
C GLY A 150 17.70 -0.80 -16.64
N GLY A 151 18.04 -0.03 -15.59
CA GLY A 151 17.32 -0.03 -14.32
C GLY A 151 15.85 0.39 -14.44
N ASP A 152 14.99 -0.36 -13.76
CA ASP A 152 13.58 -0.03 -13.56
C ASP A 152 13.44 1.09 -12.50
N GLU A 153 13.40 2.33 -12.96
CA GLU A 153 13.25 3.52 -12.11
C GLU A 153 12.01 3.44 -11.19
N PRO A 154 10.81 3.05 -11.67
CA PRO A 154 9.66 2.74 -10.82
C PRO A 154 9.95 1.83 -9.63
N MET A 155 10.59 0.68 -9.84
CA MET A 155 10.90 -0.27 -8.76
C MET A 155 11.76 0.36 -7.67
N ARG A 156 12.80 1.13 -8.09
CA ARG A 156 13.71 1.80 -7.17
C ARG A 156 12.99 2.89 -6.37
N VAL A 157 12.24 3.77 -7.05
CA VAL A 157 11.58 4.93 -6.43
C VAL A 157 10.47 4.50 -5.48
N VAL A 158 9.66 3.50 -5.86
CA VAL A 158 8.65 2.92 -4.94
C VAL A 158 9.32 2.33 -3.71
N THR A 159 10.41 1.58 -3.89
CA THR A 159 11.13 1.03 -2.73
C THR A 159 11.71 2.14 -1.87
N GLU A 160 12.37 3.15 -2.45
CA GLU A 160 12.91 4.28 -1.71
C GLU A 160 11.82 4.99 -0.89
N ALA A 161 10.66 5.26 -1.50
CA ALA A 161 9.52 5.86 -0.82
C ALA A 161 8.93 4.96 0.29
N GLU A 162 8.77 3.65 0.06
CA GLU A 162 8.35 2.69 1.10
C GLU A 162 9.27 2.75 2.32
N LEU A 163 10.57 2.67 2.10
CA LEU A 163 11.55 2.67 3.18
C LEU A 163 11.57 4.02 3.94
N LEU A 164 11.33 5.14 3.25
CA LEU A 164 11.20 6.47 3.88
C LEU A 164 9.92 6.58 4.72
N VAL A 165 8.79 6.08 4.22
CA VAL A 165 7.51 6.01 4.97
C VAL A 165 7.67 5.18 6.24
N ASP A 166 8.36 4.03 6.16
CA ASP A 166 8.64 3.16 7.32
C ASP A 166 9.48 3.89 8.40
N GLN A 167 10.35 4.82 8.00
CA GLN A 167 11.12 5.68 8.91
C GLN A 167 10.36 6.93 9.38
N ARG A 168 9.09 7.09 9.02
CA ARG A 168 8.29 8.32 9.26
C ARG A 168 8.88 9.58 8.62
N ARG A 169 9.70 9.44 7.57
CA ARG A 169 10.27 10.54 6.78
C ARG A 169 9.30 10.87 5.63
N PHE A 170 8.11 11.33 5.99
CA PHE A 170 6.99 11.47 5.06
C PHE A 170 7.21 12.54 3.99
N GLU A 171 7.82 13.68 4.34
CA GLU A 171 8.10 14.77 3.38
C GLU A 171 9.07 14.30 2.30
N GLU A 172 10.16 13.65 2.69
CA GLU A 172 11.14 13.09 1.75
C GLU A 172 10.54 11.98 0.88
N ALA A 173 9.65 11.16 1.45
CA ALA A 173 8.91 10.18 0.67
C ALA A 173 8.04 10.86 -0.39
N LEU A 174 7.35 11.96 -0.07
CA LEU A 174 6.56 12.72 -1.03
C LEU A 174 7.44 13.29 -2.15
N ASP A 175 8.61 13.84 -1.83
CA ASP A 175 9.56 14.37 -2.82
C ASP A 175 10.05 13.29 -3.78
N VAL A 176 10.40 12.11 -3.26
CA VAL A 176 10.82 10.97 -4.06
C VAL A 176 9.69 10.48 -4.98
N LEU A 177 8.45 10.46 -4.49
CA LEU A 177 7.27 10.02 -5.27
C LEU A 177 6.94 10.94 -6.45
N GLN A 178 7.35 12.21 -6.43
CA GLN A 178 7.15 13.14 -7.56
C GLN A 178 7.87 12.69 -8.85
N ARG A 179 8.90 11.85 -8.72
CA ARG A 179 9.62 11.27 -9.86
C ARG A 179 8.78 10.24 -10.64
N LEU A 180 7.70 9.74 -10.05
CA LEU A 180 6.81 8.77 -10.70
C LEU A 180 5.62 9.45 -11.38
N PRO A 181 5.14 8.88 -12.49
CA PRO A 181 3.89 9.36 -13.07
C PRO A 181 2.75 9.14 -12.08
N ARG A 182 1.84 10.11 -11.98
CA ARG A 182 0.62 10.03 -11.14
C ARG A 182 -0.30 8.82 -11.45
N ARG A 183 -0.01 8.09 -12.53
CA ARG A 183 -0.66 6.82 -12.88
C ARG A 183 -0.15 5.62 -12.07
N HIS A 184 0.92 5.72 -11.30
CA HIS A 184 1.47 4.59 -10.56
C HIS A 184 0.68 4.30 -9.26
N THR A 185 -0.09 3.21 -9.22
CA THR A 185 -1.02 2.92 -8.10
C THR A 185 -0.31 2.75 -6.76
N ALA A 186 0.85 2.09 -6.71
CA ALA A 186 1.60 1.96 -5.45
C ALA A 186 2.13 3.32 -4.95
N ALA A 187 2.48 4.23 -5.87
CA ALA A 187 2.94 5.56 -5.52
C ALA A 187 1.81 6.36 -4.86
N LEU A 188 0.60 6.33 -5.45
CA LEU A 188 -0.57 6.98 -4.87
C LEU A 188 -0.94 6.44 -3.49
N ARG A 189 -0.76 5.13 -3.24
CA ARG A 189 -0.98 4.55 -1.90
C ARG A 189 0.02 5.10 -0.88
N LEU A 190 1.29 5.16 -1.23
CA LEU A 190 2.34 5.71 -0.37
C LEU A 190 2.15 7.21 -0.14
N GLU A 191 1.76 7.95 -1.19
CA GLU A 191 1.43 9.36 -1.12
C GLU A 191 0.25 9.59 -0.16
N LEU A 192 -0.83 8.82 -0.28
CA LEU A 192 -1.96 8.90 0.64
C LEU A 192 -1.51 8.66 2.08
N THR A 193 -0.74 7.60 2.33
CA THR A 193 -0.22 7.30 3.67
C THR A 193 0.61 8.46 4.22
N ALA A 194 1.54 9.00 3.42
CA ALA A 194 2.38 10.13 3.83
C ALA A 194 1.55 11.40 4.12
N GLN A 195 0.58 11.74 3.26
CA GLN A 195 -0.29 12.90 3.46
C GLN A 195 -1.18 12.75 4.70
N GLN A 196 -1.67 11.54 5.00
CA GLN A 196 -2.44 11.28 6.22
C GLN A 196 -1.60 11.45 7.48
N GLN A 197 -0.36 10.96 7.48
CA GLN A 197 0.55 11.09 8.63
C GLN A 197 0.98 12.54 8.87
N LEU A 198 1.16 13.32 7.80
CA LEU A 198 1.41 14.77 7.88
C LEU A 198 0.14 15.59 8.18
N ARG A 199 -1.03 14.96 8.27
CA ARG A 199 -2.35 15.60 8.45
C ARG A 199 -2.67 16.64 7.37
N ASN A 200 -2.22 16.38 6.14
CA ASN A 200 -2.47 17.19 4.94
C ASN A 200 -3.76 16.71 4.24
N TRP A 201 -4.89 16.84 4.94
CA TRP A 201 -6.17 16.26 4.52
C TRP A 201 -6.69 16.81 3.18
N ASP A 202 -6.40 18.08 2.88
CA ASP A 202 -6.75 18.71 1.60
C ASP A 202 -6.12 17.97 0.41
N GLN A 203 -4.90 17.42 0.57
CA GLN A 203 -4.23 16.60 -0.45
C GLN A 203 -4.64 15.12 -0.39
N ALA A 204 -4.97 14.61 0.80
CA ALA A 204 -5.40 13.22 0.97
C ALA A 204 -6.75 12.93 0.29
N LEU A 205 -7.71 13.86 0.34
CA LEU A 205 -9.07 13.65 -0.18
C LEU A 205 -9.11 13.35 -1.70
N PRO A 206 -8.43 14.11 -2.58
CA PRO A 206 -8.31 13.75 -3.99
C PRO A 206 -7.71 12.36 -4.23
N LEU A 207 -6.68 11.98 -3.46
CA LEU A 207 -6.01 10.68 -3.58
C LEU A 207 -6.95 9.53 -3.23
N VAL A 208 -7.81 9.67 -2.21
CA VAL A 208 -8.81 8.65 -1.86
C VAL A 208 -9.79 8.43 -3.01
N ASN A 209 -10.28 9.51 -3.62
CA ASN A 209 -11.19 9.42 -4.77
C ASN A 209 -10.54 8.72 -5.96
N GLU A 210 -9.27 9.03 -6.24
CA GLU A 210 -8.52 8.40 -7.32
C GLU A 210 -8.28 6.90 -7.06
N LEU A 211 -7.89 6.55 -5.83
CA LEU A 211 -7.66 5.16 -5.42
C LEU A 211 -8.96 4.34 -5.42
N GLN A 212 -10.10 4.94 -5.05
CA GLN A 212 -11.41 4.31 -5.16
C GLN A 212 -11.81 4.05 -6.62
N ARG A 213 -11.61 5.03 -7.53
CA ARG A 213 -11.86 4.83 -8.98
C ARG A 213 -11.04 3.69 -9.56
N ARG A 214 -9.84 3.47 -9.04
CA ARG A 214 -8.93 2.39 -9.42
C ARG A 214 -9.21 1.06 -8.70
N LYS A 215 -10.27 0.98 -7.88
CA LYS A 215 -10.68 -0.21 -7.11
C LYS A 215 -9.60 -0.69 -6.13
N VAL A 216 -8.75 0.21 -5.64
CA VAL A 216 -7.78 -0.11 -4.57
C VAL A 216 -8.48 -0.24 -3.23
N PHE A 217 -9.48 0.61 -3.01
CA PHE A 217 -10.40 0.54 -1.87
C PHE A 217 -11.78 0.15 -2.37
N ASP A 218 -12.50 -0.62 -1.57
CA ASP A 218 -13.94 -0.76 -1.73
C ASP A 218 -14.66 0.55 -1.36
N ALA A 219 -15.97 0.62 -1.62
CA ALA A 219 -16.75 1.82 -1.37
C ALA A 219 -16.82 2.18 0.13
N ASP A 220 -16.84 1.18 1.01
CA ASP A 220 -16.99 1.36 2.45
C ASP A 220 -15.69 1.84 3.09
N GLN A 221 -14.55 1.25 2.73
CA GLN A 221 -13.21 1.69 3.09
C GLN A 221 -12.96 3.12 2.64
N ALA A 222 -13.25 3.43 1.36
CA ALA A 222 -13.08 4.79 0.84
C ALA A 222 -13.96 5.80 1.59
N THR A 223 -15.19 5.41 1.95
CA THR A 223 -16.09 6.26 2.76
C THR A 223 -15.55 6.48 4.16
N GLN A 224 -15.08 5.43 4.83
CA GLN A 224 -14.52 5.56 6.17
C GLN A 224 -13.25 6.42 6.20
N ILE A 225 -12.36 6.27 5.20
CA ILE A 225 -11.17 7.12 5.08
C ILE A 225 -11.55 8.58 4.81
N ARG A 226 -12.51 8.83 3.90
CA ARG A 226 -12.99 10.20 3.62
C ARG A 226 -13.62 10.84 4.85
N ARG A 227 -14.43 10.10 5.59
CA ARG A 227 -15.06 10.56 6.83
C ARG A 227 -14.02 11.04 7.84
N VAL A 228 -13.01 10.22 8.12
CA VAL A 228 -11.91 10.60 9.04
C VAL A 228 -11.17 11.84 8.51
N ALA A 229 -10.80 11.85 7.23
CA ALA A 229 -10.08 12.98 6.64
C ALA A 229 -10.90 14.28 6.69
N LEU A 230 -12.21 14.23 6.42
CA LEU A 230 -13.08 15.41 6.46
C LEU A 230 -13.26 15.93 7.89
N VAL A 231 -13.53 15.04 8.86
CA VAL A 231 -13.67 15.41 10.27
C VAL A 231 -12.40 16.08 10.79
N GLU A 232 -11.22 15.50 10.53
CA GLU A 232 -9.94 16.05 10.95
C GLU A 232 -9.60 17.38 10.25
N ASN A 233 -9.95 17.51 8.96
CA ASN A 233 -9.75 18.75 8.21
C ASN A 233 -10.60 19.90 8.78
N LEU A 234 -11.87 19.64 9.10
CA LEU A 234 -12.76 20.62 9.73
C LEU A 234 -12.25 20.99 11.12
N THR A 235 -11.89 20.00 11.94
CA THR A 235 -11.38 20.22 13.31
C THR A 235 -10.12 21.07 13.31
N ARG A 236 -9.21 20.88 12.34
CA ARG A 236 -7.99 21.70 12.22
C ARG A 236 -8.28 23.16 11.87
N LYS A 237 -9.39 23.43 11.19
CA LYS A 237 -9.84 24.77 10.79
C LYS A 237 -10.79 25.40 11.81
N ALA A 238 -11.05 24.75 12.94
CA ALA A 238 -11.94 25.22 14.00
C ALA A 238 -11.43 26.43 14.81
N LEU A 239 -10.40 27.13 14.32
CA LEU A 239 -9.88 28.38 14.90
C LEU A 239 -10.19 29.61 14.02
N ASP A 240 -10.67 29.40 12.79
CA ASP A 240 -10.97 30.48 11.84
C ASP A 240 -12.31 30.18 11.15
N VAL A 241 -13.29 31.05 11.40
CA VAL A 241 -14.65 30.94 10.84
C VAL A 241 -14.64 30.91 9.33
N VAL A 242 -13.84 31.77 8.69
CA VAL A 242 -13.81 31.90 7.23
C VAL A 242 -13.22 30.62 6.62
N ALA A 243 -12.10 30.14 7.18
CA ALA A 243 -11.49 28.89 6.73
C ALA A 243 -12.40 27.68 6.94
N LEU A 244 -13.15 27.63 8.05
CA LEU A 244 -14.12 26.57 8.34
C LEU A 244 -15.30 26.60 7.36
N GLU A 245 -15.87 27.77 7.09
CA GLU A 245 -16.95 27.92 6.10
C GLU A 245 -16.50 27.52 4.69
N GLU A 246 -15.29 27.92 4.28
CA GLU A 246 -14.72 27.50 3.00
C GLU A 246 -14.50 25.99 2.92
N ALA A 247 -14.00 25.38 4.00
CA ALA A 247 -13.81 23.94 4.07
C ALA A 247 -15.15 23.20 4.01
N TRP A 248 -16.15 23.65 4.77
CA TRP A 248 -17.50 23.10 4.76
C TRP A 248 -18.14 23.19 3.37
N ARG A 249 -17.97 24.33 2.69
CA ARG A 249 -18.46 24.51 1.31
C ARG A 249 -17.81 23.54 0.32
N LYS A 250 -16.56 23.12 0.54
CA LYS A 250 -15.87 22.12 -0.30
C LYS A 250 -16.31 20.68 -0.02
N VAL A 251 -16.96 20.40 1.11
CA VAL A 251 -17.50 19.07 1.42
C VAL A 251 -18.59 18.71 0.40
N PRO A 252 -18.53 17.53 -0.27
CA PRO A 252 -19.57 17.09 -1.18
C PRO A 252 -20.92 16.92 -0.48
N ALA A 253 -22.03 17.25 -1.14
CA ALA A 253 -23.38 17.19 -0.55
C ALA A 253 -23.72 15.84 0.10
N LYS A 254 -23.32 14.72 -0.55
CA LYS A 254 -23.52 13.36 0.00
C LYS A 254 -22.82 13.13 1.34
N GLU A 255 -21.67 13.78 1.58
CA GLU A 255 -20.90 13.65 2.82
C GLU A 255 -21.35 14.65 3.88
N ARG A 256 -22.03 15.75 3.50
CA ARG A 256 -22.53 16.74 4.47
C ARG A 256 -23.64 16.20 5.35
N THR A 257 -24.42 15.24 4.85
CA THR A 257 -25.49 14.60 5.60
C THR A 257 -25.01 13.38 6.40
N ASP A 258 -23.74 12.99 6.30
CA ASP A 258 -23.17 11.94 7.13
C ASP A 258 -23.10 12.42 8.58
N SER A 259 -23.72 11.66 9.49
CA SER A 259 -23.90 12.10 10.87
C SER A 259 -22.60 12.48 11.57
N ARG A 260 -21.52 11.73 11.33
CA ARG A 260 -20.23 11.97 11.98
C ARG A 260 -19.56 13.23 11.46
N ILE A 261 -19.70 13.52 10.16
CA ILE A 261 -19.13 14.71 9.51
C ILE A 261 -19.94 15.94 9.92
N ALA A 262 -21.27 15.87 9.84
CA ALA A 262 -22.17 16.94 10.26
C ALA A 262 -21.99 17.28 11.74
N GLY A 263 -21.94 16.29 12.62
CA GLY A 263 -21.72 16.50 14.06
C GLY A 263 -20.35 17.13 14.36
N ALA A 264 -19.30 16.77 13.61
CA ALA A 264 -18.00 17.41 13.74
C ALA A 264 -18.03 18.88 13.27
N ALA A 265 -18.64 19.15 12.11
CA ALA A 265 -18.81 20.51 11.59
C ALA A 265 -19.62 21.38 12.57
N ALA A 266 -20.74 20.87 13.08
CA ALA A 266 -21.58 21.55 14.07
C ALA A 266 -20.77 21.92 15.31
N ARG A 267 -20.03 20.99 15.92
CA ARG A 267 -19.16 21.29 17.06
C ARG A 267 -18.11 22.37 16.75
N CYS A 268 -17.51 22.35 15.56
CA CYS A 268 -16.55 23.37 15.16
C CYS A 268 -17.20 24.75 15.00
N PHE A 269 -18.40 24.83 14.42
CA PHE A 269 -19.15 26.09 14.31
C PHE A 269 -19.62 26.60 15.67
N ILE A 270 -20.07 25.72 16.57
CA ILE A 270 -20.47 26.08 17.95
C ILE A 270 -19.27 26.66 18.70
N ALA A 271 -18.09 26.03 18.61
CA ALA A 271 -16.88 26.51 19.26
C ALA A 271 -16.41 27.90 18.79
N LEU A 272 -16.81 28.30 17.57
CA LEU A 272 -16.53 29.61 16.99
C LEU A 272 -17.71 30.59 17.08
N GLU A 273 -18.72 30.28 17.91
CA GLU A 273 -19.94 31.08 18.09
C GLU A 273 -20.77 31.28 16.79
N GLY A 274 -20.51 30.46 15.76
CA GLY A 274 -21.20 30.44 14.48
C GLY A 274 -22.55 29.70 14.54
N CYS A 275 -23.41 30.07 15.50
CA CYS A 275 -24.61 29.30 15.83
C CYS A 275 -25.56 29.08 14.65
N THR A 276 -25.81 30.10 13.82
CA THR A 276 -26.73 29.99 12.67
C THR A 276 -26.30 28.88 11.70
N GLN A 277 -25.00 28.76 11.46
CA GLN A 277 -24.44 27.73 10.60
C GLN A 277 -24.44 26.36 11.27
N ALA A 278 -24.14 26.29 12.57
CA ALA A 278 -24.26 25.04 13.33
C ALA A 278 -25.70 24.48 13.26
N HIS A 279 -26.72 25.31 13.50
CA HIS A 279 -28.12 24.91 13.44
C HIS A 279 -28.52 24.44 12.05
N ARG A 280 -28.10 25.14 11.00
CA ARG A 280 -28.37 24.74 9.62
C ARG A 280 -27.77 23.37 9.29
N VAL A 281 -26.53 23.11 9.69
CA VAL A 281 -25.86 21.82 9.48
C VAL A 281 -26.57 20.70 10.22
N ILE A 282 -26.98 20.95 11.47
CA ILE A 282 -27.75 19.99 12.28
C ILE A 282 -29.10 19.67 11.63
N GLU A 283 -29.85 20.70 11.24
CA GLU A 283 -31.16 20.54 10.60
C GLU A 283 -31.06 19.73 9.28
N GLU A 284 -30.08 20.03 8.42
CA GLU A 284 -29.86 19.33 7.15
C GLU A 284 -29.46 17.85 7.36
N ALA A 285 -28.62 17.56 8.35
CA ALA A 285 -28.21 16.19 8.65
C ALA A 285 -29.37 15.34 9.21
N LEU A 286 -30.16 15.91 10.13
CA LEU A 286 -31.30 15.22 10.75
C LEU A 286 -32.44 14.95 9.77
N GLU A 287 -32.64 15.80 8.76
CA GLU A 287 -33.59 15.55 7.68
C GLU A 287 -33.21 14.31 6.85
N SER A 288 -31.91 14.06 6.65
CA SER A 288 -31.43 12.92 5.88
C SER A 288 -31.39 11.64 6.70
N SER A 289 -30.89 11.71 7.94
CA SER A 289 -30.77 10.57 8.85
C SER A 289 -30.89 11.04 10.28
N TRP A 290 -31.90 10.54 10.98
CA TRP A 290 -32.06 10.83 12.41
C TRP A 290 -30.90 10.26 13.22
N ASP A 291 -30.28 11.12 14.03
CA ASP A 291 -29.19 10.75 14.94
C ASP A 291 -29.29 11.58 16.21
N SER A 292 -29.60 10.90 17.33
CA SER A 292 -29.78 11.53 18.64
C SER A 292 -28.53 12.28 19.12
N ASP A 293 -27.32 11.84 18.75
CA ASP A 293 -26.08 12.52 19.15
C ASP A 293 -25.94 13.91 18.49
N ILE A 294 -26.47 14.07 17.28
CA ILE A 294 -26.51 15.37 16.60
C ILE A 294 -27.56 16.29 17.23
N VAL A 295 -28.71 15.72 17.61
CA VAL A 295 -29.77 16.48 18.29
C VAL A 295 -29.24 17.12 19.57
N ALA A 296 -28.40 16.41 20.34
CA ALA A 296 -27.80 16.94 21.56
C ALA A 296 -27.05 18.28 21.35
N LEU A 297 -26.40 18.45 20.19
CA LEU A 297 -25.65 19.65 19.84
C LEU A 297 -26.55 20.88 19.54
N TYR A 298 -27.83 20.65 19.24
CA TYR A 298 -28.74 21.70 18.78
C TYR A 298 -29.03 22.76 19.85
N ALA A 299 -28.94 22.37 21.13
CA ALA A 299 -29.11 23.27 22.29
C ALA A 299 -27.80 23.87 22.82
N GLU A 300 -26.63 23.56 22.24
CA GLU A 300 -25.33 24.02 22.78
C GLU A 300 -24.94 25.46 22.39
N CYS A 301 -25.65 26.07 21.42
CA CYS A 301 -25.33 27.41 20.91
C CYS A 301 -26.55 28.32 20.95
N ASP A 302 -26.44 29.46 21.64
CA ASP A 302 -27.55 30.38 21.92
C ASP A 302 -27.67 31.55 20.93
N GLY A 303 -27.46 31.28 19.64
CA GLY A 303 -27.58 32.28 18.58
C GLY A 303 -28.77 32.06 17.64
N GLY A 304 -29.18 33.13 16.95
CA GLY A 304 -30.26 33.11 15.96
C GLY A 304 -31.67 33.16 16.57
N ASP A 305 -32.67 32.78 15.77
CA ASP A 305 -34.08 32.79 16.17
C ASP A 305 -34.40 31.58 17.06
N ALA A 306 -34.46 31.81 18.38
CA ALA A 306 -34.74 30.77 19.35
C ALA A 306 -36.14 30.16 19.23
N LEU A 307 -37.15 30.96 18.84
CA LEU A 307 -38.52 30.47 18.71
C LEU A 307 -38.62 29.52 17.50
N ARG A 308 -38.05 29.90 16.35
CA ARG A 308 -37.97 29.03 15.17
C ARG A 308 -37.29 27.70 15.50
N ARG A 309 -36.23 27.72 16.33
CA ARG A 309 -35.53 26.50 16.74
C ARG A 309 -36.39 25.59 17.58
N ILE A 310 -37.13 26.15 18.54
CA ILE A 310 -38.07 25.40 19.38
C ILE A 310 -39.17 24.79 18.50
N GLU A 311 -39.82 25.58 17.64
CA GLU A 311 -40.86 25.08 16.72
C GLU A 311 -40.33 23.94 15.83
N ARG A 312 -39.10 24.08 15.34
CA ARG A 312 -38.45 23.05 14.53
C ARG A 312 -38.20 21.78 15.34
N ALA A 313 -37.68 21.88 16.56
CA ALA A 313 -37.45 20.72 17.42
C ALA A 313 -38.77 20.08 17.89
N GLU A 314 -39.83 20.86 18.15
CA GLU A 314 -41.18 20.36 18.42
C GLU A 314 -41.75 19.59 17.22
N SER A 315 -41.43 20.01 15.99
CA SER A 315 -41.81 19.26 14.79
C SER A 315 -41.16 17.88 14.74
N TRP A 316 -39.91 17.73 15.20
CA TRP A 316 -39.23 16.45 15.27
C TRP A 316 -39.84 15.51 16.32
N VAL A 317 -40.37 16.04 17.43
CA VAL A 317 -41.03 15.22 18.47
C VAL A 317 -42.26 14.49 17.92
N LYS A 318 -42.94 15.05 16.91
CA LYS A 318 -44.08 14.38 16.26
C LYS A 318 -43.67 13.06 15.60
N SER A 319 -42.45 12.99 15.08
CA SER A 319 -41.88 11.81 14.44
C SER A 319 -41.12 10.92 15.43
N TYR A 320 -40.48 11.51 16.44
CA TYR A 320 -39.62 10.84 17.42
C TYR A 320 -40.04 11.15 18.87
N PRO A 321 -41.26 10.76 19.31
CA PRO A 321 -41.81 11.17 20.59
C PRO A 321 -41.14 10.52 21.81
N ARG A 322 -40.37 9.44 21.60
CA ARG A 322 -39.67 8.69 22.65
C ARG A 322 -38.14 8.84 22.57
N ASP A 323 -37.64 9.87 21.88
CA ASP A 323 -36.20 10.16 21.90
C ASP A 323 -35.88 11.03 23.12
N ALA A 324 -35.21 10.44 24.12
CA ALA A 324 -34.87 11.12 25.36
C ALA A 324 -33.94 12.32 25.14
N VAL A 325 -33.03 12.25 24.15
CA VAL A 325 -32.07 13.31 23.84
C VAL A 325 -32.77 14.49 23.19
N LEU A 326 -33.74 14.24 22.30
CA LEU A 326 -34.57 15.29 21.72
C LEU A 326 -35.38 16.04 22.78
N LEU A 327 -36.03 15.30 23.69
CA LEU A 327 -36.81 15.89 24.79
C LEU A 327 -35.91 16.71 25.73
N LEU A 328 -34.71 16.22 26.05
CA LEU A 328 -33.73 16.97 26.83
C LEU A 328 -33.31 18.27 26.12
N THR A 329 -33.02 18.18 24.83
CA THR A 329 -32.60 19.30 23.99
C THR A 329 -33.68 20.38 23.94
N LEU A 330 -34.94 19.99 23.76
CA LEU A 330 -36.10 20.90 23.83
C LEU A 330 -36.27 21.54 25.21
N GLY A 331 -36.12 20.74 26.27
CA GLY A 331 -36.14 21.22 27.64
C GLY A 331 -35.09 22.30 27.90
N ARG A 332 -33.86 22.11 27.40
CA ARG A 332 -32.77 23.10 27.47
C ARG A 332 -33.11 24.37 26.67
N LEU A 333 -33.55 24.24 25.42
CA LEU A 333 -33.95 25.39 24.59
C LEU A 333 -35.07 26.22 25.25
N CYS A 334 -36.09 25.55 25.79
CA CYS A 334 -37.19 26.21 26.49
C CYS A 334 -36.71 26.90 27.78
N SER A 335 -35.76 26.29 28.52
CA SER A 335 -35.18 26.87 29.73
C SER A 335 -34.33 28.11 29.44
N THR A 336 -33.62 28.15 28.30
CA THR A 336 -32.90 29.35 27.85
C THR A 336 -33.84 30.49 27.49
N GLN A 337 -35.02 30.19 26.94
CA GLN A 337 -36.05 31.17 26.57
C GLN A 337 -37.08 31.45 27.69
N GLU A 338 -36.81 31.01 28.93
CA GLU A 338 -37.67 31.23 30.09
C GLU A 338 -39.11 30.66 29.94
N LEU A 339 -39.29 29.67 29.06
CA LEU A 339 -40.56 28.95 28.87
C LEU A 339 -40.70 27.82 29.89
N TRP A 340 -40.75 28.19 31.17
CA TRP A 340 -40.56 27.27 32.30
C TRP A 340 -41.48 26.04 32.32
N GLY A 341 -42.78 26.23 32.07
CA GLY A 341 -43.75 25.11 32.07
C GLY A 341 -43.45 24.07 31.00
N LYS A 342 -43.14 24.52 29.78
CA LYS A 342 -42.72 23.62 28.67
C LYS A 342 -41.38 22.96 28.97
N ALA A 343 -40.42 23.72 29.49
CA ALA A 343 -39.11 23.21 29.87
C ALA A 343 -39.25 22.06 30.88
N GLN A 344 -40.05 22.25 31.93
CA GLN A 344 -40.30 21.23 32.94
C GLN A 344 -40.92 19.97 32.31
N SER A 345 -42.01 20.11 31.54
CA SER A 345 -42.69 18.97 30.91
C SER A 345 -41.77 18.17 29.99
N TYR A 346 -40.93 18.83 29.18
CA TYR A 346 -40.00 18.12 28.28
C TYR A 346 -38.86 17.42 29.05
N LEU A 347 -38.34 18.04 30.11
CA LEU A 347 -37.30 17.45 30.93
C LEU A 347 -37.81 16.25 31.74
N GLU A 348 -39.00 16.34 32.34
CA GLU A 348 -39.65 15.22 33.01
C GLU A 348 -39.95 14.08 32.03
N ALA A 349 -40.43 14.40 30.81
CA ALA A 349 -40.65 13.41 29.77
C ALA A 349 -39.34 12.74 29.32
N SER A 350 -38.24 13.49 29.20
CA SER A 350 -36.91 12.93 28.90
C SER A 350 -36.47 11.92 29.96
N ILE A 351 -36.58 12.28 31.25
CA ILE A 351 -36.26 11.41 32.38
C ILE A 351 -37.16 10.17 32.41
N ALA A 352 -38.45 10.31 32.09
CA ALA A 352 -39.38 9.20 32.06
C ALA A 352 -39.08 8.18 30.95
N VAL A 353 -38.49 8.64 29.83
CA VAL A 353 -38.02 7.76 28.75
C VAL A 353 -36.69 7.10 29.13
N GLU A 354 -35.67 7.91 29.46
CA GLU A 354 -34.35 7.44 29.86
C GLU A 354 -33.77 8.36 30.95
N PRO A 355 -33.63 7.87 32.20
CA PRO A 355 -33.01 8.63 33.27
C PRO A 355 -31.52 8.84 33.00
N THR A 356 -31.14 10.04 32.57
CA THR A 356 -29.75 10.44 32.34
C THR A 356 -29.31 11.50 33.33
N TYR A 357 -28.02 11.49 33.69
CA TYR A 357 -27.47 12.52 34.60
C TYR A 357 -27.67 13.92 34.03
N SER A 358 -27.56 14.08 32.71
CA SER A 358 -27.71 15.35 32.00
C SER A 358 -29.14 15.88 32.02
N ALA A 359 -30.15 15.00 31.99
CA ALA A 359 -31.54 15.41 32.10
C ALA A 359 -31.90 15.83 33.53
N HIS A 360 -31.47 15.06 34.54
CA HIS A 360 -31.63 15.45 35.93
C HIS A 360 -30.91 16.76 36.28
N LEU A 361 -29.71 16.98 35.74
CA LEU A 361 -28.97 18.23 35.96
C LEU A 361 -29.70 19.43 35.34
N ALA A 362 -30.24 19.26 34.13
CA ALA A 362 -31.02 20.32 33.48
C ALA A 362 -32.31 20.65 34.25
N LEU A 363 -33.00 19.63 34.78
CA LEU A 363 -34.21 19.83 35.60
C LEU A 363 -33.90 20.46 36.96
N ALA A 364 -32.76 20.10 37.57
CA ALA A 364 -32.29 20.76 38.76
C ALA A 364 -32.05 22.26 38.53
N GLY A 365 -31.31 22.61 37.47
CA GLY A 365 -31.06 24.01 37.12
C GLY A 365 -32.34 24.79 36.82
N LEU A 366 -33.36 24.14 36.24
CA LEU A 366 -34.69 24.75 36.07
C LEU A 366 -35.35 25.04 37.42
N HIS A 367 -35.34 24.10 38.36
CA HIS A 367 -35.93 24.30 39.68
C HIS A 367 -35.19 25.33 40.53
N GLU A 368 -33.87 25.46 40.39
CA GLU A 368 -33.10 26.54 41.01
C GLU A 368 -33.58 27.91 40.53
N LYS A 369 -33.77 28.08 39.21
CA LYS A 369 -34.30 29.33 38.64
C LYS A 369 -35.73 29.64 39.12
N LEU A 370 -36.53 28.61 39.37
CA LEU A 370 -37.90 28.73 39.90
C LEU A 370 -37.97 28.93 41.42
N GLY A 371 -36.84 28.87 42.14
CA GLY A 371 -36.79 28.99 43.60
C GLY A 371 -37.17 27.72 44.37
N ASN A 372 -37.36 26.59 43.69
CA ASN A 372 -37.74 25.31 44.30
C ASN A 372 -36.49 24.52 44.74
N THR A 373 -35.85 24.96 45.83
CA THR A 373 -34.56 24.42 46.29
C THR A 373 -34.59 22.94 46.66
N GLU A 374 -35.69 22.44 47.23
CA GLU A 374 -35.81 21.02 47.61
C GLU A 374 -35.82 20.10 46.37
N ALA A 375 -36.62 20.46 45.36
CA ALA A 375 -36.69 19.71 44.11
C ALA A 375 -35.36 19.76 43.34
N ALA A 376 -34.71 20.92 43.32
CA ALA A 376 -33.38 21.07 42.73
C ALA A 376 -32.34 20.14 43.37
N GLN A 377 -32.26 20.12 44.71
CA GLN A 377 -31.32 19.24 45.43
C GLN A 377 -31.59 17.76 45.18
N LEU A 378 -32.86 17.35 45.10
CA LEU A 378 -33.23 15.97 44.79
C LEU A 378 -32.68 15.57 43.42
N HIS A 379 -32.94 16.37 42.38
CA HIS A 379 -32.46 16.07 41.04
C HIS A 379 -30.93 16.18 40.89
N GLN A 380 -30.27 17.05 41.65
CA GLN A 380 -28.80 17.06 41.73
C GLN A 380 -28.26 15.75 42.28
N ARG A 381 -28.83 15.24 43.39
CA ARG A 381 -28.41 13.96 43.98
C ARG A 381 -28.59 12.79 43.01
N GLU A 382 -29.72 12.73 42.32
CA GLU A 382 -29.97 11.71 41.29
C GLU A 382 -28.98 11.85 40.12
N SER A 383 -28.74 13.08 39.64
CA SER A 383 -27.76 13.35 38.60
C SER A 383 -26.36 12.85 38.99
N PHE A 384 -25.89 13.17 40.20
CA PHE A 384 -24.59 12.69 40.70
C PHE A 384 -24.54 11.17 40.81
N THR A 385 -25.62 10.53 41.25
CA THR A 385 -25.70 9.07 41.39
C THR A 385 -25.57 8.40 40.02
N LEU A 386 -26.31 8.88 39.02
CA LEU A 386 -26.24 8.39 37.64
C LEU A 386 -24.87 8.65 36.99
N ALA A 387 -24.30 9.84 37.20
CA ALA A 387 -22.96 10.17 36.69
C ALA A 387 -21.88 9.25 37.29
N LEU A 388 -21.96 8.92 38.59
CA LEU A 388 -21.05 7.99 39.25
C LEU A 388 -21.20 6.56 38.72
N LEU A 389 -22.43 6.11 38.45
CA LEU A 389 -22.70 4.80 37.84
C LEU A 389 -22.11 4.72 36.44
N GLN A 390 -22.35 5.73 35.60
CA GLN A 390 -21.81 5.81 34.25
C GLN A 390 -20.27 5.82 34.26
N LEU A 391 -19.66 6.59 35.17
CA LEU A 391 -18.22 6.64 35.31
C LEU A 391 -17.63 5.28 35.75
N LYS A 392 -18.30 4.56 36.66
CA LYS A 392 -17.89 3.21 37.07
C LYS A 392 -17.94 2.22 35.91
N ALA A 393 -18.98 2.30 35.06
CA ALA A 393 -19.12 1.46 33.88
C ALA A 393 -18.01 1.73 32.85
N VAL A 394 -17.65 3.00 32.62
CA VAL A 394 -16.59 3.38 31.66
C VAL A 394 -15.19 3.02 32.17
N THR A 395 -14.97 3.07 33.48
CA THR A 395 -13.65 2.83 34.10
C THR A 395 -13.39 1.39 34.51
N ASP A 396 -14.34 0.47 34.29
CA ASP A 396 -14.24 -0.97 34.61
C ASP A 396 -13.78 -1.23 36.07
N GLY A 397 -14.19 -0.36 37.00
CA GLY A 397 -13.77 -0.41 38.40
C GLY A 397 -12.29 -0.08 38.66
N ARG A 398 -11.49 0.32 37.66
CA ARG A 398 -10.08 0.71 37.83
C ARG A 398 -9.94 2.13 38.38
N ARG A 399 -10.48 2.38 39.57
CA ARG A 399 -9.87 3.40 40.44
C ARG A 399 -8.79 2.70 41.25
N ARG A 400 -7.53 3.05 40.97
CA ARG A 400 -6.42 2.83 41.90
C ARG A 400 -6.89 3.30 43.27
N THR A 401 -6.90 2.39 44.25
CA THR A 401 -6.88 2.76 45.65
C THR A 401 -5.70 3.72 45.84
N PRO A 402 -5.90 4.93 46.39
CA PRO A 402 -4.76 5.71 46.86
C PRO A 402 -4.08 4.88 47.96
N LEU A 403 -2.77 4.71 47.84
CA LEU A 403 -1.90 4.10 48.84
C LEU A 403 -1.96 4.86 50.16
#